data_AF-A0A0N8W3C2-F1
#
_entry.id   AF-A0A0N8W3C2-F1
#
_cell.length_a   1.000
_cell.length_b   1.000
_cell.length_c   1.000
_cell.angle_alpha   90.00
_cell.angle_beta   90.00
_cell.angle_gamma   90.00
#
_symmetry.space_group_name_H-M   'P 1'
#
loop_
_entity.id
_entity.type
_entity.pdbx_description
1 polymer ?
#
loop_
_entity_poly.entity_id
_entity_poly.type
_entity_poly.pdbx_seq_one_letter_code
_entity_poly.pdbx_strand_id
1 'polypeptide(L)' 'MKIIPSKNPQKITYSQYKRYTPEKLELLDGNLLWNEQERMNLLLLLLYNVGLEALIQHLPKESRNELKSLLESIDE' A
#
# COMPACT_ATOMS: atom_id res chain seq x y z
N MET A 1 13.47 -4.65 9.23
CA MET A 1 12.95 -5.77 8.44
C MET A 1 12.15 -5.18 7.29
N LYS A 2 12.43 -5.57 6.04
CA LYS A 2 11.69 -5.08 4.87
C LYS A 2 10.28 -5.70 4.87
N ILE A 3 9.25 -4.91 4.61
CA ILE A 3 7.88 -5.41 4.39
C ILE A 3 7.70 -5.70 2.90
N ILE A 4 7.16 -6.87 2.59
CA ILE A 4 6.89 -7.32 1.21
C ILE A 4 5.47 -7.90 1.22
N PRO A 5 4.48 -7.18 0.69
CA PRO A 5 3.12 -7.70 0.59
C PRO A 5 3.05 -9.00 -0.19
N SER A 6 2.25 -9.95 0.29
CA SER A 6 2.00 -11.22 -0.38
C SER A 6 0.54 -11.32 -0.82
N LYS A 7 0.19 -12.41 -1.51
CA LYS A 7 -1.20 -12.71 -1.88
C LYS A 7 -2.13 -12.61 -0.67
N ASN A 8 -1.73 -13.23 0.45
CA ASN A 8 -2.54 -13.35 1.66
C ASN A 8 -2.16 -12.27 2.70
N PRO A 9 -3.09 -11.90 3.60
CA PRO A 9 -2.80 -11.06 4.76
C PRO A 9 -1.62 -11.55 5.59
N GLN A 10 -0.74 -10.62 6.02
CA GLN A 10 0.36 -10.91 6.93
C GLN A 10 0.22 -10.11 8.23
N LYS A 11 0.58 -10.71 9.37
CA LYS A 11 0.52 -10.01 10.67
C LYS A 11 1.65 -8.99 10.78
N ILE A 12 1.34 -7.79 11.27
CA ILE A 12 2.33 -6.76 11.55
C ILE A 12 2.83 -6.83 12.99
N THR A 13 4.10 -6.54 13.21
CA THR A 13 4.68 -6.34 14.54
C THR A 13 4.59 -4.88 14.96
N TYR A 14 4.73 -4.61 16.27
CA TYR A 14 4.82 -3.24 16.78
C TYR A 14 6.01 -2.45 16.19
N SER A 15 7.13 -3.13 15.92
CA SER A 15 8.30 -2.49 15.30
C SER A 15 8.05 -2.11 13.84
N GLN A 16 7.26 -2.89 13.10
CA GLN A 16 6.81 -2.54 11.75
C GLN A 16 5.80 -1.38 11.80
N TYR A 17 4.82 -1.44 12.71
CA TYR A 17 3.87 -0.35 12.92
C TYR A 17 4.62 0.97 13.14
N LYS A 18 5.45 1.06 14.19
CA LYS A 18 6.21 2.27 14.53
C LYS A 18 7.08 2.80 13.39
N ARG A 19 7.58 1.93 12.51
CA ARG A 19 8.48 2.31 11.42
C ARG A 19 7.75 2.81 10.18
N TYR A 20 6.59 2.25 9.87
CA TYR A 20 5.91 2.46 8.59
C TYR A 20 4.64 3.31 8.73
N THR A 21 4.12 3.50 9.94
CA THR A 21 3.04 4.46 10.18
C THR A 21 3.61 5.84 10.50
N PRO A 22 3.03 6.92 9.96
CA PRO A 22 3.38 8.27 10.38
C PRO A 22 2.95 8.50 11.84
N GLU A 23 3.58 9.47 12.51
CA GLU A 23 3.15 9.87 13.86
C GLU A 23 1.75 10.49 13.87
N LYS A 24 1.37 11.16 12.78
CA LYS A 24 0.08 11.81 12.61
C LYS A 24 -0.42 11.68 11.16
N LEU A 25 -1.72 11.42 11.02
CA LEU A 25 -2.41 11.52 9.72
C LEU A 25 -2.80 12.98 9.49
N GLU A 26 -2.29 13.56 8.40
CA GLU A 26 -2.58 14.93 8.01
C GLU A 26 -3.06 15.00 6.56
N LEU A 27 -3.86 16.02 6.25
CA LEU A 27 -4.31 16.33 4.89
C LEU A 27 -3.74 17.70 4.51
N LEU A 28 -2.83 17.72 3.55
CA LEU A 28 -2.12 18.90 3.09
C LEU A 28 -2.25 18.98 1.57
N ASP A 29 -2.87 20.04 1.07
CA ASP A 29 -3.06 20.27 -0.38
C ASP A 29 -3.67 19.05 -1.11
N GLY A 30 -4.68 18.42 -0.51
CA GLY A 30 -5.36 17.24 -1.06
C GLY A 30 -4.58 15.93 -0.93
N ASN A 31 -3.39 15.95 -0.35
CA ASN A 31 -2.56 14.77 -0.11
C ASN A 31 -2.62 14.33 1.34
N LEU A 32 -2.74 13.02 1.56
CA LEU A 32 -2.47 12.45 2.86
C LEU A 32 -0.96 12.50 3.14
N LEU A 33 -0.61 12.85 4.38
CA LEU A 33 0.75 12.85 4.91
C LEU A 33 1.68 13.92 4.31
N TRP A 34 2.76 14.21 5.03
CA TRP A 34 3.64 15.34 4.70
C TRP A 34 4.43 15.13 3.42
N ASN A 35 4.78 13.87 3.14
CA ASN A 35 5.62 13.52 2.01
C ASN A 35 5.23 12.17 1.38
N GLU A 36 5.76 11.94 0.18
CA GLU A 36 5.51 10.72 -0.58
C GLU A 36 6.01 9.46 0.11
N GLN A 37 7.17 9.53 0.78
CA GLN A 37 7.77 8.39 1.45
C GLN A 37 6.87 7.86 2.59
N GLU A 38 6.22 8.75 3.34
CA GLU A 38 5.23 8.39 4.35
C GLU A 38 4.01 7.69 3.74
N ARG A 39 3.52 8.21 2.60
CA ARG A 39 2.39 7.57 1.87
C ARG A 39 2.75 6.18 1.41
N MET A 40 3.93 6.01 0.81
CA MET A 40 4.38 4.71 0.33
C MET A 40 4.65 3.73 1.48
N ASN A 41 5.18 4.21 2.60
CA ASN A 41 5.36 3.38 3.79
C ASN A 41 4.04 2.88 4.36
N LEU A 42 3.06 3.77 4.52
CA LEU A 42 1.74 3.42 5.04
C LEU A 42 1.00 2.49 4.07
N LEU A 43 1.05 2.79 2.76
CA LEU A 43 0.46 1.94 1.72
C LEU A 43 1.05 0.52 1.75
N LEU A 44 2.38 0.39 1.80
CA LEU A 44 3.03 -0.92 1.86
C LEU A 44 2.65 -1.69 3.13
N LEU A 45 2.55 -1.02 4.29
CA LEU A 45 2.15 -1.66 5.53
C LEU A 45 0.69 -2.15 5.47
N LEU A 46 -0.21 -1.36 4.88
CA LEU A 46 -1.60 -1.75 4.68
C LEU A 46 -1.73 -2.94 3.72
N LEU A 47 -1.04 -2.90 2.57
CA LEU A 47 -1.03 -4.01 1.62
C LEU A 47 -0.43 -5.27 2.22
N TYR A 48 0.61 -5.14 3.04
CA TYR A 48 1.18 -6.26 3.79
C TYR A 48 0.14 -6.87 4.75
N ASN A 49 -0.62 -6.03 5.44
CA ASN A 49 -1.58 -6.48 6.44
C ASN A 49 -2.89 -7.02 5.84
N VAL A 50 -3.29 -6.53 4.67
CA VAL A 50 -4.55 -6.88 4.00
C VAL A 50 -4.35 -7.94 2.90
N GLY A 51 -3.18 -8.01 2.29
CA GLY A 51 -2.87 -8.91 1.17
C GLY A 51 -3.28 -8.35 -0.19
N LEU A 52 -2.55 -8.78 -1.23
CA LEU A 52 -2.76 -8.33 -2.61
C LEU A 52 -4.07 -8.85 -3.22
N GLU A 53 -4.55 -10.03 -2.82
CA GLU A 53 -5.82 -10.56 -3.32
C GLU A 53 -7.00 -9.68 -2.89
N ALA A 54 -7.02 -9.27 -1.63
CA ALA A 54 -8.04 -8.38 -1.10
C ALA A 54 -8.00 -7.01 -1.79
N LEU A 55 -6.81 -6.44 -2.05
CA LEU A 55 -6.67 -5.23 -2.88
C LEU A 55 -7.40 -5.39 -4.22
N ILE A 56 -7.04 -6.42 -5.00
CA ILE A 56 -7.61 -6.63 -6.34
C ILE A 56 -9.12 -6.82 -6.29
N GLN A 57 -9.63 -7.57 -5.31
CA GLN A 57 -11.06 -7.83 -5.16
C GLN A 57 -11.86 -6.54 -4.83
N HIS A 58 -11.29 -5.65 -4.02
CA HIS A 58 -11.95 -4.40 -3.61
C HIS A 58 -11.85 -3.28 -4.64
N LEU A 59 -10.88 -3.34 -5.57
CA LEU A 59 -10.77 -2.32 -6.61
C LEU A 59 -12.00 -2.33 -7.54
N PRO A 60 -12.51 -1.15 -7.93
CA PRO A 60 -13.46 -1.03 -9.03
C PRO A 60 -12.94 -1.67 -10.31
N LYS A 61 -13.86 -2.05 -11.21
CA LYS A 61 -13.49 -2.75 -12.45
C LYS A 61 -12.54 -1.92 -13.31
N GLU A 62 -12.78 -0.62 -13.40
CA GLU A 62 -11.97 0.35 -14.13
C GLU A 62 -10.55 0.37 -13.58
N SER A 63 -10.40 0.46 -12.25
CA SER A 63 -9.10 0.45 -11.58
C SER A 63 -8.35 -0.87 -11.74
N ARG A 64 -9.07 -2.00 -11.80
CA ARG A 64 -8.44 -3.31 -12.10
C ARG A 64 -7.88 -3.37 -13.52
N ASN A 65 -8.58 -2.81 -14.50
CA ASN A 65 -8.11 -2.76 -15.88
C ASN A 65 -6.83 -1.91 -15.98
N GLU A 66 -6.83 -0.74 -15.33
CA GLU A 66 -5.67 0.14 -15.26
C GLU A 66 -4.47 -0.58 -14.62
N LEU A 67 -4.69 -1.21 -13.45
CA LEU A 67 -3.65 -1.98 -12.77
C LEU A 67 -3.07 -3.08 -13.65
N LYS A 68 -3.92 -3.79 -14.41
CA LYS A 68 -3.47 -4.83 -15.34
C LYS A 68 -2.58 -4.25 -16.44
N SER A 69 -2.98 -3.14 -17.06
CA SER A 69 -2.18 -2.46 -18.08
C SER A 69 -0.83 -1.99 -17.54
N LEU A 70 -0.82 -1.45 -16.31
CA LEU A 70 0.42 -1.02 -15.66
C LEU A 70 1.37 -2.19 -15.42
N LEU A 71 0.86 -3.32 -14.93
CA LEU A 71 1.69 -4.51 -14.69
C LEU A 71 2.28 -5.08 -15.98
N GLU A 72 1.52 -5.09 -17.09
CA GLU A 72 2.01 -5.52 -18.39
C GLU A 72 3.13 -4.59 -18.92
N SER A 73 3.06 -3.28 -18.63
CA SER A 73 4.07 -2.30 -19.06
C SER A 73 5.39 -2.31 -18.27
N ILE A 74 5.43 -2.96 -17.10
CA ILE A 74 6.63 -3.00 -16.24
C ILE A 74 7.61 -4.11 -16.66
N ASP A 75 7.12 -5.11 -17.40
CA ASP A 75 7.90 -6.26 -17.86
C ASP A 75 8.44 -6.11 -19.31
N GLU A 76 8.24 -4.93 -19.93
CA GLU A 76 8.84 -4.51 -21.23
C GLU A 76 10.13 -3.69 -21.01
#